data_AF-A0A1R1S8A5-F1
#
_entry.id   AF-A0A1R1S8A5-F1
#
_cell.length_a   1.000
_cell.length_b   1.000
_cell.length_c   1.000
_cell.angle_alpha   90.00
_cell.angle_beta   90.00
_cell.angle_gamma   90.00
#
_symmetry.space_group_name_H-M   'P 1'
#
loop_
_entity.id
_entity.type
_entity.pdbx_description
1 polymer ?
#
loop_
_entity_poly.entity_id
_entity_poly.type
_entity_poly.pdbx_seq_one_letter_code
_entity_poly.pdbx_strand_id
1 'polypeptide(L)'
;MSSENWTIDSIAHALPHPELRATFQREVSFTDVGKLPAIFRRWVQFIEDFEADRPRTEELLSYIEQHGRLLDDYDEDTPESIAAFEDLKARLNAHREGHHAA
;
A
#
# COMPACT_ATOMS: atom_id res chain seq x y z
N MET A 1 9.41 17.65 9.84
CA MET A 1 9.39 16.18 9.84
C MET A 1 9.97 15.75 11.17
N SER A 2 9.10 15.43 12.12
CA SER A 2 9.51 14.97 13.44
C SER A 2 10.40 13.75 13.23
N SER A 3 11.60 13.78 13.78
CA SER A 3 12.50 12.62 13.87
C SER A 3 11.89 11.60 14.83
N GLU A 4 10.75 11.04 14.46
CA GLU A 4 10.07 10.05 15.26
C GLU A 4 10.92 8.78 15.22
N ASN A 5 11.41 8.39 16.38
CA ASN A 5 12.24 7.21 16.51
C ASN A 5 11.32 6.00 16.30
N TRP A 6 11.25 5.49 15.07
CA TRP A 6 10.42 4.33 14.74
C TRP A 6 10.81 3.12 15.61
N THR A 7 9.94 2.79 16.55
CA THR A 7 9.95 1.55 17.33
C THR A 7 8.94 0.56 16.78
N ILE A 8 9.06 -0.72 17.16
CA ILE A 8 8.09 -1.76 16.77
C ILE A 8 6.66 -1.35 17.20
N ASP A 9 6.50 -0.79 18.39
CA ASP A 9 5.21 -0.35 18.92
C ASP A 9 4.63 0.83 18.12
N SER A 10 5.44 1.86 17.85
CA SER A 10 4.98 3.00 17.03
C SER A 10 4.62 2.60 15.60
N ILE A 11 5.34 1.65 14.99
CA ILE A 11 4.99 1.13 13.65
C ILE A 11 3.65 0.39 13.72
N ALA A 12 3.46 -0.49 14.71
CA ALA A 12 2.19 -1.19 14.88
C ALA A 12 1.02 -0.23 15.14
N HIS A 13 1.25 0.84 15.89
CA HIS A 13 0.23 1.84 16.21
C HIS A 13 -0.18 2.68 14.99
N ALA A 14 0.80 3.07 14.16
CA ALA A 14 0.57 3.86 12.96
C ALA A 14 -0.20 3.12 11.85
N LEU A 15 -0.23 1.79 11.89
CA LEU A 15 -1.02 1.01 10.92
C LEU A 15 -2.52 1.14 11.23
N PRO A 16 -3.36 1.55 10.25
CA PRO A 16 -4.77 1.84 10.50
C PRO A 16 -5.64 0.59 10.66
N HIS A 17 -5.33 -0.48 9.91
CA HIS A 17 -6.16 -1.69 9.86
C HIS A 17 -5.63 -2.79 10.80
N PRO A 18 -6.49 -3.47 11.59
CA PRO A 18 -6.07 -4.56 12.49
C PRO A 18 -5.32 -5.69 11.79
N GLU A 19 -5.67 -6.02 10.55
CA GLU A 19 -5.01 -7.07 9.76
C GLU A 19 -3.58 -6.67 9.36
N LEU A 20 -3.33 -5.40 9.09
CA LEU A 20 -1.98 -4.88 8.82
C LEU A 20 -1.11 -5.01 10.07
N ARG A 21 -1.66 -4.65 11.25
CA ARG A 21 -0.96 -4.84 12.54
C ARG A 21 -0.63 -6.30 12.80
N ALA A 22 -1.57 -7.21 12.56
CA ALA A 22 -1.35 -8.65 12.72
C ALA A 22 -0.28 -9.17 11.75
N THR A 23 -0.31 -8.70 10.50
CA THR A 23 0.68 -9.07 9.48
C THR A 23 2.08 -8.57 9.86
N PHE A 24 2.20 -7.30 10.27
CA PHE A 24 3.44 -6.73 10.77
C PHE A 24 3.97 -7.53 11.97
N GLN A 25 3.14 -7.79 12.98
CA GLN A 25 3.55 -8.53 14.18
C GLN A 25 4.06 -9.93 13.84
N ARG A 26 3.41 -10.61 12.89
CA ARG A 26 3.85 -11.91 12.38
C ARG A 26 5.21 -11.79 11.68
N GLU A 27 5.38 -10.83 10.78
CA GLU A 27 6.65 -10.62 10.08
C GLU A 27 7.79 -10.34 11.07
N VAL A 28 7.57 -9.49 12.07
CA VAL A 28 8.59 -9.16 13.08
C VAL A 28 8.93 -10.36 13.97
N SER A 29 7.93 -11.15 14.35
CA SER A 29 8.13 -12.26 15.30
C SER A 29 8.80 -13.49 14.66
N PHE A 30 8.65 -13.69 13.35
CA PHE A 30 9.12 -14.90 12.65
C PHE A 30 10.23 -14.65 11.63
N THR A 31 10.74 -13.41 11.52
CA THR A 31 11.85 -13.08 10.62
C THR A 31 13.19 -13.13 11.35
N ASP A 32 14.22 -13.64 10.66
CA ASP A 32 15.60 -13.60 11.15
C ASP A 32 16.06 -12.16 11.46
N VAL A 33 16.78 -11.98 12.57
CA VAL A 33 17.22 -10.66 13.05
C VAL A 33 17.99 -9.86 11.99
N GLY A 34 18.76 -10.51 11.12
CA GLY A 34 19.51 -9.85 10.04
C GLY A 34 18.63 -9.26 8.95
N LYS A 35 17.38 -9.75 8.81
CA LYS A 35 16.41 -9.29 7.81
C LYS A 35 15.41 -8.26 8.37
N LEU A 36 15.28 -8.16 9.69
CA LEU A 36 14.37 -7.20 10.35
C LEU A 36 14.55 -5.74 9.89
N PRO A 37 15.78 -5.21 9.68
CA PRO A 37 15.94 -3.82 9.23
C PRO A 37 15.33 -3.54 7.85
N ALA A 38 15.20 -4.54 6.99
CA ALA A 38 14.53 -4.39 5.70
C ALA A 38 13.00 -4.42 5.85
N ILE A 39 12.48 -5.31 6.71
CA ILE A 39 11.05 -5.37 7.04
C ILE A 39 10.58 -4.05 7.66
N PHE A 40 11.31 -3.52 8.65
CA PHE A 40 10.96 -2.24 9.28
C PHE A 40 10.95 -1.09 8.28
N ARG A 41 11.97 -0.99 7.41
CA ARG A 41 11.99 0.04 6.35
C ARG A 41 10.80 -0.06 5.41
N ARG A 42 10.41 -1.27 5.00
CA ARG A 42 9.23 -1.48 4.13
C ARG A 42 7.95 -0.97 4.79
N TRP A 43 7.74 -1.29 6.07
CA TRP A 43 6.54 -0.88 6.79
C TRP A 43 6.52 0.62 7.10
N VAL A 44 7.66 1.20 7.46
CA VAL A 44 7.78 2.65 7.62
C VAL A 44 7.46 3.37 6.32
N GLN A 45 8.04 2.95 5.20
CA GLN A 45 7.73 3.55 3.90
C GLN A 45 6.25 3.46 3.55
N PHE A 46 5.63 2.29 3.78
CA PHE A 46 4.19 2.12 3.57
C PHE A 46 3.36 3.11 4.39
N ILE A 47 3.70 3.33 5.67
CA ILE A 47 3.01 4.29 6.53
C ILE A 47 3.22 5.72 6.02
N GLU A 48 4.46 6.08 5.66
CA GLU A 48 4.80 7.41 5.14
C GLU A 48 4.03 7.70 3.84
N ASP A 49 3.97 6.74 2.92
CA ASP A 49 3.23 6.87 1.66
C ASP A 49 1.71 7.01 1.92
N PHE A 50 1.18 6.18 2.82
CA PHE A 50 -0.24 6.21 3.19
C PHE A 50 -0.64 7.54 3.83
N GLU A 51 0.18 8.06 4.74
CA GLU A 51 -0.06 9.36 5.38
C GLU A 51 0.16 10.53 4.40
N ALA A 52 1.08 10.41 3.44
CA ALA A 52 1.27 11.41 2.39
C ALA A 52 0.05 11.50 1.45
N ASP A 53 -0.67 10.40 1.24
CA ASP A 53 -1.90 10.35 0.43
C ASP A 53 -3.17 10.83 1.17
N ARG A 54 -3.09 11.03 2.49
CA ARG A 54 -4.22 11.50 3.31
C ARG A 54 -4.84 12.80 2.78
N PRO A 55 -4.09 13.89 2.49
CA PRO A 55 -4.68 15.16 2.05
C PRO A 55 -5.45 15.01 0.73
N ARG A 56 -4.94 14.20 -0.19
CA ARG A 56 -5.59 13.91 -1.47
C ARG A 56 -6.90 13.14 -1.27
N THR A 57 -6.91 12.18 -0.34
CA THR A 57 -8.11 11.41 0.01
C THR A 57 -9.17 12.31 0.64
N GLU A 58 -8.75 13.23 1.52
CA GLU A 58 -9.65 14.21 2.15
C GLU A 58 -10.22 15.21 1.13
N GLU A 59 -9.41 15.64 0.16
CA GLU A 59 -9.86 16.48 -0.96
C GLU A 59 -10.90 15.75 -1.82
N LEU A 60 -10.65 14.49 -2.17
CA LEU A 60 -11.59 13.66 -2.92
C LEU A 60 -12.91 13.49 -2.17
N LEU A 61 -12.86 13.18 -0.88
CA LEU A 61 -14.05 13.05 -0.04
C LEU A 61 -14.84 14.37 -0.03
N SER A 62 -14.15 15.50 0.19
CA SER A 62 -14.76 16.83 0.18
C SER A 62 -15.41 17.16 -1.16
N TYR A 63 -14.76 16.81 -2.27
CA TYR A 63 -15.30 17.02 -3.62
C TYR A 63 -16.57 16.20 -3.84
N ILE A 64 -16.57 14.92 -3.46
CA ILE A 64 -17.73 14.04 -3.57
C ILE A 64 -18.89 14.55 -2.71
N GLU A 65 -18.63 14.97 -1.46
CA GLU A 65 -19.64 15.52 -0.58
C GLU A 65 -20.28 16.79 -1.16
N GLN A 66 -19.52 17.62 -1.87
CA GLN A 66 -19.98 18.88 -2.47
C GLN A 66 -20.69 18.69 -3.82
N HIS A 67 -20.22 17.77 -4.66
CA HIS A 67 -20.64 17.66 -6.07
C HIS A 67 -21.41 16.37 -6.39
N GLY A 68 -21.42 15.39 -5.47
CA GLY A 68 -22.10 14.10 -5.65
C GLY A 68 -21.49 13.20 -6.73
N ARG A 69 -20.30 13.51 -7.24
CA ARG A 69 -19.56 12.78 -8.27
C ARG A 69 -18.05 12.87 -8.04
N LEU A 70 -17.29 11.99 -8.67
CA LEU A 70 -15.83 12.06 -8.68
C LEU A 70 -15.34 13.24 -9.53
N LEU A 71 -14.07 13.62 -9.35
CA LEU A 71 -13.39 14.56 -10.24
C LEU A 71 -13.42 14.02 -11.67
N ASP A 72 -13.60 14.89 -12.66
CA ASP A 72 -13.77 14.49 -14.07
C ASP A 72 -12.54 13.68 -14.58
N ASP A 73 -11.34 13.92 -14.04
CA ASP A 73 -10.10 13.20 -14.37
C ASP A 73 -9.94 11.82 -13.67
N TYR A 74 -10.89 11.41 -12.81
CA TYR A 74 -10.80 10.18 -12.01
C TYR A 74 -11.54 8.98 -12.65
N ASP A 75 -12.51 9.24 -13.52
CA ASP A 75 -13.27 8.23 -14.27
C ASP A 75 -12.62 7.88 -15.62
N GLU A 76 -11.54 8.57 -16.01
CA GLU A 76 -10.84 8.33 -17.27
C GLU A 76 -9.66 7.38 -17.09
N ASP A 77 -9.71 6.23 -17.77
CA ASP A 77 -8.57 5.35 -17.92
C ASP A 77 -7.44 6.08 -18.64
N THR A 78 -6.34 6.36 -17.95
CA THR A 78 -5.15 6.94 -18.56
C THR A 78 -4.42 5.90 -19.41
N PRO A 79 -3.70 6.30 -20.46
CA PRO A 79 -2.84 5.37 -21.21
C PRO A 79 -1.88 4.59 -20.31
N GLU A 80 -1.39 5.23 -19.24
CA GLU A 80 -0.54 4.64 -18.22
C GLU A 80 -1.28 3.59 -17.35
N SER A 81 -2.52 3.86 -16.94
CA SER A 81 -3.31 2.91 -16.14
C SER A 81 -3.67 1.67 -16.95
N ILE A 82 -4.02 1.84 -18.22
CA ILE A 82 -4.30 0.77 -19.17
C ILE A 82 -3.05 -0.10 -19.37
N ALA A 83 -1.89 0.52 -19.59
CA ALA A 83 -0.63 -0.19 -19.78
C ALA A 83 -0.22 -0.99 -18.53
N ALA A 84 -0.38 -0.41 -17.34
CA ALA A 84 -0.08 -1.07 -16.07
C ALA A 84 -1.01 -2.28 -15.81
N PHE A 85 -2.30 -2.14 -16.16
CA PHE A 85 -3.26 -3.23 -16.02
C PHE A 85 -2.97 -4.39 -16.98
N GLU A 86 -2.62 -4.11 -18.24
CA GLU A 86 -2.25 -5.16 -19.20
C GLU A 86 -0.94 -5.87 -18.81
N ASP A 87 0.06 -5.16 -18.25
CA ASP A 87 1.26 -5.80 -17.68
C ASP A 87 0.92 -6.74 -16.52
N LEU A 88 0.08 -6.28 -15.58
CA LEU A 88 -0.37 -7.10 -14.46
C LEU A 88 -1.09 -8.37 -14.95
N LYS A 89 -1.98 -8.23 -15.93
CA LYS A 89 -2.73 -9.33 -16.54
C LYS A 89 -1.80 -10.33 -17.24
N ALA A 90 -0.79 -9.84 -17.97
CA ALA A 90 0.21 -10.70 -18.59
C ALA A 90 1.01 -11.50 -17.54
N ARG A 91 1.42 -10.86 -16.44
CA ARG A 91 2.13 -11.52 -15.33
C ARG A 91 1.28 -12.60 -14.64
N LEU A 92 0.00 -12.32 -14.40
CA LEU A 92 -0.92 -13.28 -13.78
C LEU A 92 -1.17 -14.50 -14.67
N ASN A 93 -1.32 -14.29 -15.98
CA ASN A 93 -1.48 -15.38 -16.94
C ASN A 93 -0.24 -16.27 -17.01
N ALA A 94 0.96 -15.67 -17.11
CA ALA A 94 2.22 -16.41 -17.11
C ALA A 94 2.42 -17.24 -15.83
N HIS A 95 2.00 -16.71 -14.68
CA HIS A 95 2.05 -17.44 -13.42
C HIS A 95 1.09 -18.63 -13.39
N ARG A 96 -0.13 -18.48 -13.93
CA ARG A 96 -1.13 -19.55 -14.00
C ARG A 96 -0.72 -20.68 -14.95
N GLU A 97 -0.08 -20.35 -16.06
CA GLU A 97 0.41 -21.34 -17.04
C GLU A 97 1.62 -22.12 -16.51
N GLY A 98 2.52 -21.48 -15.75
CA GLY A 98 3.64 -22.16 -15.09
C GLY A 98 3.21 -23.19 -14.03
N HIS A 99 2.06 -22.99 -13.39
CA HIS A 99 1.50 -23.93 -12.40
C HIS A 99 0.83 -25.17 -13.02
N HIS A 100 0.52 -25.18 -14.32
CA HIS A 100 -0.10 -26.32 -15.01
C HIS A 100 0.90 -27.23 -15.74
N ALA A 101 2.20 -26.89 -15.74
CA ALA A 101 3.26 -27.62 -16.45
C ALA A 101 4.14 -28.50 -15.54
N ALA A 102 3.77 -28.70 -14.27
CA ALA A 102 4.44 -29.57 -13.30
C ALA A 102 3.45 -30.60 -12.72
#